data_AF-B1PMS9-F1
#
_entry.id   AF-B1PMS9-F1
#
_cell.length_a   1.000
_cell.length_b   1.000
_cell.length_c   1.000
_cell.angle_alpha   90.00
_cell.angle_beta   90.00
_cell.angle_gamma   90.00
#
_symmetry.space_group_name_H-M   'P 1'
#
loop_
_entity.id
_entity.type
_entity.pdbx_description
1 polymer ?
#
loop_
_entity_poly.entity_id
_entity_poly.type
_entity_poly.pdbx_seq_one_letter_code
_entity_poly.pdbx_strand_id
1 'polypeptide(L)'
;VIHSLENPHSEEGGLRILKGNLAKDGAVIKSGATEVKRFEGPCVIFNSQDEALAGIMLGKVKKGDVVVIRYEGPRGGPGMPEMLAPTSAIAGMGLGADVALLTDGRFSGASRGISVGHISPEAAAGGTIALLEQGDIVCIDVEERLLEVRVSDEELEKRKKEW
;
A
#
# COMPACT_ATOMS: atom_id res chain seq x y z
N VAL A 1 14.16 17.26 -21.28
CA VAL A 1 13.91 17.12 -19.83
C VAL A 1 12.55 17.68 -19.47
N ILE A 2 12.26 18.96 -19.74
CA ILE A 2 10.89 19.51 -19.65
C ILE A 2 10.26 19.43 -21.04
N HIS A 3 9.09 18.82 -21.11
CA HIS A 3 8.31 18.66 -22.33
C HIS A 3 7.35 19.85 -22.54
N SER A 4 6.98 20.13 -23.78
CA SER A 4 5.90 21.08 -24.07
C SER A 4 4.55 20.50 -23.68
N LEU A 5 3.54 21.36 -23.53
CA LEU A 5 2.16 20.95 -23.27
C LEU A 5 1.59 20.06 -24.38
N GLU A 6 2.05 20.23 -25.62
CA GLU A 6 1.62 19.47 -26.80
C GLU A 6 2.25 18.07 -26.90
N ASN A 7 3.34 17.81 -26.15
CA ASN A 7 4.02 16.51 -26.13
C ASN A 7 4.40 16.13 -24.70
N PRO A 8 3.43 16.04 -23.77
CA PRO A 8 3.72 15.80 -22.36
C PRO A 8 4.26 14.38 -22.15
N HIS A 9 4.96 14.16 -21.03
CA HIS A 9 5.41 12.81 -20.68
C HIS A 9 4.24 11.85 -20.39
N SER A 10 3.18 12.38 -19.76
CA SER A 10 1.90 11.71 -19.57
C SER A 10 0.79 12.76 -19.64
N GLU A 11 -0.36 12.41 -20.22
CA GLU A 11 -1.53 13.28 -20.27
C GLU A 11 -2.16 13.49 -18.88
N GLU A 12 -1.89 12.59 -17.94
CA GLU A 12 -2.36 12.67 -16.56
C GLU A 12 -1.21 12.83 -15.55
N GLY A 13 -1.54 13.35 -14.37
CA GLY A 13 -0.58 13.46 -13.27
C GLY A 13 -0.09 12.10 -12.77
N GLY A 14 1.18 12.04 -12.38
CA GLY A 14 1.82 10.81 -11.87
C GLY A 14 1.40 10.41 -10.43
N LEU A 15 0.44 11.11 -9.83
CA LEU A 15 -0.13 10.83 -8.51
C LEU A 15 -1.64 10.63 -8.64
N ARG A 16 -2.17 9.61 -7.98
CA ARG A 16 -3.61 9.35 -7.90
C ARG A 16 -4.03 9.12 -6.46
N ILE A 17 -5.27 9.49 -6.17
CA ILE A 17 -5.94 9.19 -4.91
C ILE A 17 -6.78 7.94 -5.11
N LEU A 18 -6.60 6.94 -4.25
CA LEU A 18 -7.42 5.73 -4.20
C LEU A 18 -8.40 5.82 -3.02
N LYS A 19 -9.60 5.28 -3.17
CA LYS A 19 -10.62 5.14 -2.12
C LYS A 19 -11.24 3.75 -2.14
N GLY A 20 -11.88 3.37 -1.05
CA GLY A 20 -12.63 2.12 -0.94
C GLY A 20 -12.77 1.72 0.52
N ASN A 21 -13.23 0.50 0.81
CA ASN A 21 -13.44 0.06 2.19
C ASN A 21 -12.12 0.05 3.00
N LEU A 22 -10.97 -0.14 2.35
CA LEU A 22 -9.66 -0.17 2.99
C LEU A 22 -9.08 1.24 3.25
N ALA A 23 -9.51 2.25 2.49
CA ALA A 23 -9.08 3.64 2.61
C ALA A 23 -10.26 4.60 2.40
N LYS A 24 -11.15 4.67 3.39
CA LYS A 24 -12.37 5.48 3.32
C LYS A 24 -12.09 6.96 3.09
N ASP A 25 -11.06 7.49 3.76
CA ASP A 25 -10.67 8.91 3.67
C ASP A 25 -9.63 9.15 2.57
N GLY A 26 -9.09 8.06 2.02
CA GLY A 26 -8.22 8.05 0.85
C GLY A 26 -6.84 7.45 1.13
N ALA A 27 -6.13 7.16 0.05
CA ALA A 27 -4.74 6.75 0.01
C ALA A 27 -4.07 7.33 -1.24
N VAL A 28 -2.73 7.38 -1.26
CA VAL A 28 -1.97 7.96 -2.37
C VAL A 28 -1.14 6.89 -3.05
N ILE A 29 -1.22 6.82 -4.38
CA ILE A 29 -0.32 6.03 -5.22
C ILE A 29 0.41 6.93 -6.22
N LYS A 30 1.70 6.65 -6.42
CA LYS A 30 2.48 7.25 -7.51
C LYS A 30 2.31 6.43 -8.78
N SER A 31 1.20 6.65 -9.49
CA SER A 31 0.87 5.92 -10.72
C SER A 31 1.92 6.10 -11.82
N GLY A 32 2.66 7.20 -11.85
CA GLY A 32 3.76 7.40 -12.81
C GLY A 32 5.01 6.53 -12.53
N ALA A 33 5.03 5.75 -11.46
CA ALA A 33 6.14 4.86 -11.10
C ALA A 33 5.84 3.37 -11.32
N THR A 34 4.70 3.04 -11.95
CA THR A 34 4.29 1.67 -12.28
C THR A 34 3.45 1.62 -13.55
N GLU A 35 3.64 0.58 -14.36
CA GLU A 35 2.77 0.26 -15.51
C GLU A 35 1.57 -0.61 -15.11
N VAL A 36 1.57 -1.12 -13.87
CA VAL A 36 0.51 -2.00 -13.36
C VAL A 36 -0.71 -1.16 -13.02
N LYS A 37 -1.78 -1.37 -13.78
CA LYS A 37 -3.06 -0.69 -13.64
C LYS A 37 -3.97 -1.31 -12.58
N ARG A 38 -3.88 -2.63 -12.42
CA ARG A 38 -4.66 -3.39 -11.44
C ARG A 38 -3.81 -4.50 -10.83
N PHE A 39 -3.92 -4.68 -9.53
CA PHE A 39 -3.23 -5.73 -8.78
C PHE A 39 -4.16 -6.29 -7.71
N GLU A 40 -4.18 -7.60 -7.56
CA GLU A 40 -5.00 -8.29 -6.58
C GLU A 40 -4.22 -9.49 -6.01
N GLY A 41 -4.20 -9.63 -4.69
CA GLY A 41 -3.39 -10.66 -4.06
C GLY A 41 -3.61 -10.79 -2.55
N PRO A 42 -3.14 -11.91 -1.95
CA PRO A 42 -3.24 -12.13 -0.52
C PRO A 42 -2.30 -11.19 0.23
N CYS A 43 -2.75 -10.65 1.35
CA CYS A 43 -1.92 -9.75 2.14
C CYS A 43 -0.92 -10.48 3.04
N VAL A 44 0.28 -9.91 3.15
CA VAL A 44 1.31 -10.29 4.12
C VAL A 44 1.52 -9.09 5.07
N ILE A 45 1.09 -9.25 6.31
CA ILE A 45 0.96 -8.16 7.28
C ILE A 45 2.16 -8.07 8.21
N PHE A 46 2.62 -6.84 8.42
CA PHE A 46 3.64 -6.43 9.38
C PHE A 46 3.15 -5.20 10.15
N ASN A 47 3.52 -5.11 11.43
CA ASN A 47 3.09 -4.01 12.31
C ASN A 47 4.18 -2.94 12.52
N SER A 48 5.31 -3.06 11.81
CA SER A 48 6.35 -2.04 11.75
C SER A 48 7.22 -2.20 10.49
N GLN A 49 7.95 -1.15 10.12
CA GLN A 49 8.95 -1.17 9.07
C GLN A 49 10.02 -2.24 9.33
N ASP A 50 10.47 -2.38 10.57
CA ASP A 50 11.53 -3.32 10.94
C ASP A 50 11.07 -4.77 10.78
N GLU A 51 9.84 -5.08 11.19
CA GLU A 51 9.22 -6.39 10.94
C GLU A 51 9.08 -6.68 9.45
N ALA A 52 8.63 -5.69 8.67
CA ALA A 52 8.48 -5.82 7.22
C ALA A 52 9.82 -6.09 6.55
N LEU A 53 10.87 -5.33 6.89
CA LEU A 53 12.21 -5.51 6.33
C LEU A 53 12.76 -6.91 6.64
N ALA A 54 12.66 -7.35 7.90
CA ALA A 54 13.09 -8.68 8.31
C ALA A 54 12.28 -9.78 7.59
N GLY A 55 10.96 -9.61 7.48
CA GLY A 55 10.08 -10.56 6.79
C GLY A 55 10.38 -10.69 5.30
N ILE A 56 10.62 -9.58 4.62
CA ILE A 56 11.02 -9.54 3.21
C ILE A 56 12.36 -10.25 3.03
N MET A 57 13.38 -9.91 3.83
CA MET A 57 14.72 -10.51 3.74
C MET A 57 14.72 -12.02 4.03
N LEU A 58 13.82 -12.50 4.88
CA LEU A 58 13.65 -13.93 5.18
C LEU A 58 12.80 -14.67 4.13
N GLY A 59 12.37 -14.01 3.06
CA GLY A 59 11.60 -14.62 1.98
C GLY A 59 10.15 -14.96 2.35
N LYS A 60 9.57 -14.28 3.34
CA LYS A 60 8.14 -14.43 3.67
C LYS A 60 7.23 -13.89 2.57
N VAL A 61 7.72 -12.90 1.82
CA VAL A 61 7.01 -12.25 0.71
C VAL A 61 7.33 -12.95 -0.60
N LYS A 62 6.29 -13.22 -1.39
CA LYS A 62 6.32 -13.94 -2.65
C LYS A 62 5.66 -13.13 -3.76
N LYS A 63 5.93 -13.51 -5.00
CA LYS A 63 5.24 -12.98 -6.18
C LYS A 63 3.72 -13.13 -6.02
N GLY A 64 2.99 -12.04 -6.24
CA GLY A 64 1.54 -11.95 -6.10
C GLY A 64 1.08 -11.41 -4.74
N ASP A 65 1.96 -11.23 -3.76
CA ASP A 65 1.56 -10.78 -2.43
C ASP A 65 1.29 -9.26 -2.38
N VAL A 66 0.42 -8.88 -1.43
CA VAL A 66 0.20 -7.49 -1.02
C VAL A 66 0.80 -7.29 0.37
N VAL A 67 1.98 -6.71 0.45
CA VAL A 67 2.63 -6.43 1.73
C VAL A 67 1.95 -5.23 2.39
N VAL A 68 1.48 -5.42 3.62
CA VAL A 68 0.84 -4.37 4.42
C VAL A 68 1.73 -4.05 5.60
N ILE A 69 2.15 -2.79 5.72
CA ILE A 69 2.93 -2.26 6.82
C ILE A 69 2.05 -1.24 7.55
N ARG A 70 1.53 -1.61 8.71
CA ARG A 70 0.56 -0.79 9.45
C ARG A 70 1.12 -0.31 10.78
N TYR A 71 0.45 0.66 11.39
CA TYR A 71 0.92 1.39 12.58
C TYR A 71 2.13 2.28 12.31
N GLU A 72 2.31 2.72 11.06
CA GLU A 72 3.33 3.69 10.65
C GLU A 72 2.71 5.06 10.35
N GLY A 73 1.43 5.24 10.68
CA GLY A 73 0.69 6.50 10.51
C GLY A 73 1.13 7.61 11.48
N PRO A 74 0.50 8.79 11.40
CA PRO A 74 0.83 9.93 12.25
C PRO A 74 0.79 9.64 13.76
N ARG A 75 -0.16 8.83 14.22
CA ARG A 75 -0.28 8.43 15.64
C ARG A 75 0.41 7.09 15.91
N GLY A 76 0.31 6.15 14.98
CA GLY A 76 0.86 4.80 15.15
C GLY A 76 2.39 4.77 15.22
N GLY A 77 3.05 5.50 14.31
CA GLY A 77 4.51 5.48 14.16
C GLY A 77 5.26 5.92 15.42
N PRO A 78 4.98 7.10 16.02
CA PRO A 78 4.27 8.30 15.53
C PRO A 78 5.07 9.13 14.53
N GLY A 79 4.48 10.21 14.00
CA GLY A 79 5.17 11.17 13.12
C GLY A 79 5.23 10.76 11.65
N MET A 80 4.58 9.64 11.30
CA MET A 80 4.44 9.16 9.93
C MET A 80 5.81 9.03 9.22
N PRO A 81 6.70 8.15 9.69
CA PRO A 81 8.04 8.01 9.15
C PRO A 81 8.03 7.64 7.66
N GLU A 82 9.05 8.09 6.94
CA GLU A 82 9.24 7.74 5.54
C GLU A 82 10.01 6.42 5.43
N MET A 83 9.48 5.49 4.65
CA MET A 83 10.06 4.16 4.46
C MET A 83 10.65 4.00 3.06
N LEU A 84 11.97 3.84 2.96
CA LEU A 84 12.68 3.48 1.73
C LEU A 84 13.08 1.99 1.71
N ALA A 85 13.46 1.45 2.87
CA ALA A 85 14.07 0.13 2.97
C ALA A 85 13.17 -1.02 2.48
N PRO A 86 11.87 -1.11 2.83
CA PRO A 86 11.01 -2.18 2.32
C PRO A 86 10.86 -2.16 0.79
N THR A 87 10.68 -0.98 0.20
CA THR A 87 10.56 -0.83 -1.25
C THR A 87 11.85 -1.22 -1.98
N SER A 88 13.00 -0.87 -1.41
CA SER A 88 14.33 -1.22 -1.96
C SER A 88 14.60 -2.73 -1.85
N ALA A 89 14.18 -3.37 -0.76
CA ALA A 89 14.35 -4.81 -0.56
C ALA A 89 13.52 -5.62 -1.58
N ILE A 90 12.24 -5.27 -1.77
CA ILE A 90 11.38 -5.90 -2.79
C ILE A 90 11.97 -5.73 -4.21
N ALA A 91 12.44 -4.53 -4.55
CA ALA A 91 13.10 -4.29 -5.83
C ALA A 91 14.38 -5.12 -5.98
N GLY A 92 15.21 -5.20 -4.95
CA GLY A 92 16.45 -5.99 -4.95
C GLY A 92 16.23 -7.49 -5.08
N MET A 93 15.07 -7.99 -4.64
CA MET A 93 14.63 -9.38 -4.86
C MET A 93 14.04 -9.63 -6.26
N GLY A 94 13.95 -8.60 -7.11
CA GLY A 94 13.34 -8.70 -8.44
C GLY A 94 11.82 -8.75 -8.43
N LEU A 95 11.17 -8.41 -7.31
CA LEU A 95 9.72 -8.52 -7.12
C LEU A 95 8.95 -7.20 -7.33
N GLY A 96 9.61 -6.13 -7.79
CA GLY A 96 9.05 -4.77 -7.83
C GLY A 96 7.80 -4.58 -8.70
N ALA A 97 7.59 -5.43 -9.71
CA ALA A 97 6.37 -5.43 -10.54
C ALA A 97 5.35 -6.50 -10.13
N ASP A 98 5.73 -7.36 -9.19
CA ASP A 98 5.03 -8.59 -8.82
C ASP A 98 4.47 -8.55 -7.40
N VAL A 99 4.79 -7.52 -6.61
CA VAL A 99 4.36 -7.33 -5.22
C VAL A 99 3.89 -5.90 -5.03
N ALA A 100 2.77 -5.74 -4.32
CA ALA A 100 2.29 -4.44 -3.87
C ALA A 100 2.72 -4.15 -2.43
N LEU A 101 2.91 -2.87 -2.11
CA LEU A 101 3.26 -2.37 -0.78
C LEU A 101 2.22 -1.34 -0.34
N LEU A 102 1.60 -1.57 0.80
CA LEU A 102 0.56 -0.72 1.40
C LEU A 102 1.00 -0.25 2.77
N THR A 103 0.68 1.00 3.11
CA THR A 103 0.90 1.53 4.44
C THR A 103 -0.01 2.71 4.80
N ASP A 104 -0.32 2.86 6.09
CA ASP A 104 -0.85 4.08 6.68
C ASP A 104 0.22 5.16 6.92
N GLY A 105 1.50 4.81 6.79
CA GLY A 105 2.65 5.73 6.76
C GLY A 105 2.97 6.28 5.37
N ARG A 106 4.26 6.53 5.08
CA ARG A 106 4.72 7.11 3.80
C ARG A 106 5.83 6.27 3.19
N PHE A 107 5.84 6.15 1.86
CA PHE A 107 6.99 5.64 1.11
C PHE A 107 7.82 6.78 0.55
N SER A 108 9.10 6.52 0.32
CA SER A 108 10.00 7.51 -0.25
C SER A 108 9.67 7.86 -1.70
N GLY A 109 9.98 9.08 -2.14
CA GLY A 109 9.77 9.51 -3.53
C GLY A 109 10.56 8.71 -4.56
N ALA A 110 11.59 7.99 -4.13
CA ALA A 110 12.40 7.07 -4.95
C ALA A 110 11.73 5.71 -5.19
N SER A 111 10.65 5.39 -4.47
CA SER A 111 9.95 4.11 -4.59
C SER A 111 9.36 3.93 -5.99
N ARG A 112 9.44 2.69 -6.48
CA ARG A 112 8.93 2.22 -7.78
C ARG A 112 7.98 1.05 -7.55
N GLY A 113 7.19 0.72 -8.56
CA GLY A 113 6.21 -0.36 -8.46
C GLY A 113 4.94 0.09 -7.74
N ILE A 114 4.19 -0.89 -7.24
CA ILE A 114 2.83 -0.68 -6.71
C ILE A 114 2.93 -0.31 -5.23
N SER A 115 3.25 0.95 -4.95
CA SER A 115 3.39 1.47 -3.58
C SER A 115 2.28 2.46 -3.25
N VAL A 116 1.44 2.10 -2.27
CA VAL A 116 0.30 2.88 -1.79
C VAL A 116 0.56 3.32 -0.35
N GLY A 117 0.69 4.62 -0.12
CA GLY A 117 0.87 5.19 1.21
C GLY A 117 -0.34 5.99 1.67
N HIS A 118 -0.23 6.55 2.87
CA HIS A 118 -1.20 7.48 3.43
C HIS A 118 -2.60 6.90 3.56
N ILE A 119 -2.72 5.58 3.71
CA ILE A 119 -4.01 4.91 3.90
C ILE A 119 -4.70 5.49 5.13
N SER A 120 -5.89 6.05 4.91
CA SER A 120 -6.65 6.78 5.93
C SER A 120 -8.08 6.25 6.04
N PRO A 121 -8.61 6.03 7.26
CA PRO A 121 -7.95 6.25 8.56
C PRO A 121 -6.76 5.30 8.84
N GLU A 122 -5.77 5.77 9.61
CA GLU A 122 -4.59 4.96 9.99
C GLU A 122 -4.97 3.80 10.92
N ALA A 123 -4.08 2.81 11.05
CA ALA A 123 -4.35 1.64 11.87
C ALA A 123 -4.54 2.00 13.35
N ALA A 124 -3.71 2.91 13.90
CA ALA A 124 -3.83 3.36 15.28
C ALA A 124 -5.12 4.14 15.59
N ALA A 125 -5.88 4.52 14.56
CA ALA A 125 -7.20 5.16 14.69
C ALA A 125 -8.36 4.19 14.41
N GLY A 126 -8.09 2.89 14.27
CA GLY A 126 -9.11 1.87 13.99
C GLY A 126 -9.61 1.90 12.54
N GLY A 127 -8.79 2.38 11.61
CA GLY A 127 -9.07 2.24 10.18
C GLY A 127 -9.06 0.78 9.75
N THR A 128 -9.70 0.47 8.62
CA THR A 128 -9.85 -0.90 8.09
C THR A 128 -8.51 -1.63 7.92
N ILE A 129 -7.42 -0.90 7.66
CA ILE A 129 -6.05 -1.47 7.60
C ILE A 129 -5.62 -2.15 8.91
N ALA A 130 -6.14 -1.72 10.07
CA ALA A 130 -5.93 -2.37 11.37
C ALA A 130 -6.63 -3.73 11.50
N LEU A 131 -7.67 -3.96 10.68
CA LEU A 131 -8.55 -5.14 10.74
C LEU A 131 -8.18 -6.22 9.72
N LEU A 132 -7.17 -5.96 8.89
CA LEU A 132 -6.63 -6.96 7.97
C LEU A 132 -6.01 -8.12 8.75
N GLU A 133 -6.22 -9.33 8.23
CA GLU A 133 -5.63 -10.59 8.68
C GLU A 133 -4.81 -11.22 7.56
N GLN A 134 -3.80 -12.03 7.92
CA GLN A 134 -2.92 -12.67 6.94
C GLN A 134 -3.71 -13.45 5.89
N GLY A 135 -3.44 -13.18 4.61
CA GLY A 135 -4.09 -13.86 3.49
C GLY A 135 -5.39 -13.24 3.02
N ASP A 136 -5.93 -12.20 3.67
CA ASP A 136 -7.06 -11.45 3.11
C ASP A 136 -6.69 -10.91 1.72
N ILE A 137 -7.63 -10.98 0.77
CA ILE A 137 -7.38 -10.52 -0.60
C ILE A 137 -7.59 -9.02 -0.69
N VAL A 138 -6.56 -8.30 -1.11
CA VAL A 138 -6.61 -6.85 -1.37
C VAL A 138 -6.59 -6.60 -2.87
N CYS A 139 -7.48 -5.73 -3.33
CA CYS A 139 -7.57 -5.29 -4.71
C CYS A 139 -7.22 -3.80 -4.81
N ILE A 140 -6.30 -3.50 -5.72
CA ILE A 140 -5.81 -2.16 -6.04
C ILE A 140 -6.14 -1.93 -7.52
N ASP A 141 -7.01 -0.96 -7.80
CA ASP A 141 -7.37 -0.58 -9.16
C ASP A 141 -7.05 0.91 -9.37
N VAL A 142 -6.00 1.18 -10.14
CA VAL A 142 -5.48 2.53 -10.37
C VAL A 142 -6.34 3.29 -11.40
N GLU A 143 -7.00 2.56 -12.29
CA GLU A 143 -7.91 3.12 -13.30
C GLU A 143 -9.21 3.55 -12.61
N GLU A 144 -9.83 2.65 -11.84
CA GLU A 144 -11.06 2.92 -11.10
C GLU A 144 -10.85 3.68 -9.78
N ARG A 145 -9.58 3.96 -9.44
CA ARG A 145 -9.18 4.65 -8.19
C ARG A 145 -9.69 3.94 -6.93
N LEU A 146 -9.66 2.61 -6.97
CA LEU A 146 -10.21 1.72 -5.94
C LEU A 146 -9.10 1.09 -5.10
N LEU A 147 -9.31 1.07 -3.78
CA LEU A 147 -8.50 0.32 -2.83
C LEU A 147 -9.42 -0.40 -1.84
N GLU A 148 -9.49 -1.72 -1.96
CA GLU A 148 -10.45 -2.53 -1.20
C GLU A 148 -9.85 -3.84 -0.70
N VAL A 149 -10.42 -4.35 0.39
CA VAL A 149 -10.22 -5.71 0.86
C VAL A 149 -11.49 -6.53 0.61
N ARG A 150 -11.34 -7.78 0.12
CA ARG A 150 -12.41 -8.74 -0.15
C ARG A 150 -12.88 -9.46 1.12
N VAL A 151 -13.22 -8.69 2.15
CA VAL A 151 -13.83 -9.18 3.39
C VAL A 151 -15.21 -8.53 3.50
N SER A 152 -16.21 -9.30 3.92
CA SER A 152 -17.58 -8.77 4.03
C SER A 152 -17.66 -7.72 5.16
N ASP A 153 -18.61 -6.81 5.04
CA ASP A 153 -18.83 -5.77 6.05
C ASP A 153 -19.15 -6.39 7.42
N GLU A 154 -19.86 -7.52 7.47
CA GLU A 154 -20.17 -8.22 8.72
C GLU A 154 -18.92 -8.75 9.42
N GLU A 155 -17.96 -9.33 8.67
CA GLU A 155 -16.72 -9.82 9.26
C GLU A 155 -15.80 -8.66 9.67
N LEU A 156 -15.72 -7.58 8.87
CA LEU A 156 -14.98 -6.39 9.26
C LEU A 156 -15.54 -5.78 10.56
N GLU A 157 -16.86 -5.68 10.70
CA GLU A 157 -17.49 -5.18 11.92
C GLU A 157 -17.29 -6.11 13.12
N LYS A 158 -17.20 -7.43 12.90
CA LYS A 158 -16.84 -8.39 13.95
C LYS A 158 -15.39 -8.17 14.40
N ARG A 159 -14.43 -8.15 13.48
CA ARG A 159 -13.00 -7.89 13.78
C ARG A 159 -12.81 -6.56 14.50
N LYS A 160 -13.57 -5.53 14.10
CA LYS A 160 -13.53 -4.20 14.72
C LYS A 160 -14.00 -4.18 16.17
N LYS A 161 -14.92 -5.06 16.57
CA LYS A 161 -15.35 -5.19 17.97
C LYS A 161 -14.31 -5.89 18.85
N GLU A 162 -13.41 -6.65 18.24
CA GLU A 162 -12.33 -7.38 18.91
C GLU A 162 -10.98 -6.63 18.88
N TRP A 163 -10.90 -5.52 18.14
CA TRP A 163 -9.74 -4.62 18.03
C TRP A 163 -9.71 -3.58 19.17
#